data_AF-A0A969P3I4-F1
#
_entry.id   AF-A0A969P3I4-F1
#
_cell.length_a   1.000
_cell.length_b   1.000
_cell.length_c   1.000
_cell.angle_alpha   90.00
_cell.angle_beta   90.00
_cell.angle_gamma   90.00
#
_symmetry.space_group_name_H-M   'P 1'
#
loop_
_entity.id
_entity.type
_entity.pdbx_description
1 polymer ?
#
loop_
_entity_poly.entity_id
_entity_poly.type
_entity_poly.pdbx_seq_one_letter_code
_entity_poly.pdbx_strand_id
1 'polypeptide(L)'
;MVTDKIYDVLLKDGRNPLFHVEFQGRTTHRPMKWRVLDTMLCLGEGQPGRTCYHLVFYTGRNAGRNDPGVYQVYDPDGNLILTWSYRIIRLWEIRPMN
;
A
#
# COMPACT_ATOMS: atom_id res chain seq x y z
N MET A 1 -13.11 -7.13 -8.04
CA MET A 1 -12.64 -5.78 -8.39
C MET A 1 -11.20 -5.65 -7.92
N VAL A 2 -10.26 -5.53 -8.86
CA VAL A 2 -8.87 -5.12 -8.58
C VAL A 2 -8.78 -3.72 -9.17
N THR A 3 -8.52 -2.71 -8.35
CA THR A 3 -8.30 -1.35 -8.83
C THR A 3 -7.07 -0.79 -8.14
N ASP A 4 -6.20 -0.18 -8.94
CA ASP A 4 -5.02 0.56 -8.54
C ASP A 4 -5.22 1.99 -9.04
N LYS A 5 -5.16 2.96 -8.13
CA LYS A 5 -5.38 4.38 -8.40
C LYS A 5 -4.41 5.23 -7.62
N ILE A 6 -3.90 6.26 -8.27
CA ILE A 6 -3.11 7.32 -7.65
C ILE A 6 -3.96 8.60 -7.67
N TYR A 7 -4.08 9.24 -6.52
CA TYR A 7 -4.78 10.51 -6.36
C TYR A 7 -3.80 11.59 -5.93
N ASP A 8 -3.88 12.74 -6.59
CA ASP A 8 -3.25 13.99 -6.14
C ASP A 8 -4.22 14.70 -5.20
N VAL A 9 -3.84 14.91 -3.94
CA VAL A 9 -4.77 15.30 -2.88
C VAL A 9 -4.31 16.56 -2.17
N LEU A 10 -5.03 17.67 -2.38
CA LEU A 10 -4.86 18.90 -1.60
C LEU A 10 -5.59 18.76 -0.25
N LEU A 11 -4.83 18.65 0.82
CA LEU A 11 -5.35 18.63 2.19
C LEU A 11 -5.76 20.03 2.64
N LYS A 12 -6.66 20.11 3.62
CA LYS A 12 -7.15 21.38 4.20
C LYS A 12 -6.04 22.25 4.80
N ASP A 13 -4.95 21.63 5.23
CA ASP A 13 -3.77 22.31 5.78
C ASP A 13 -2.77 22.76 4.70
N GLY A 14 -3.14 22.67 3.42
CA GLY A 14 -2.34 23.09 2.28
C GLY A 14 -1.28 22.07 1.83
N ARG A 15 -1.10 20.96 2.54
CA ARG A 15 -0.21 19.89 2.06
C ARG A 15 -0.82 19.21 0.86
N ASN A 16 0.03 18.81 -0.09
CA ASN A 16 -0.37 18.11 -1.29
C ASN A 16 0.36 16.75 -1.39
N PRO A 17 -0.07 15.69 -0.69
CA PRO A 17 0.45 14.33 -0.87
C PRO A 17 -0.20 13.58 -2.04
N LEU A 18 0.47 12.51 -2.46
CA LEU A 18 -0.09 11.47 -3.33
C LEU A 18 -0.72 10.36 -2.48
N PHE A 19 -1.86 9.85 -2.92
CA PHE A 19 -2.50 8.67 -2.35
C PHE A 19 -2.55 7.56 -3.39
N HIS A 20 -1.67 6.56 -3.24
CA HIS A 20 -1.79 5.29 -3.93
C HIS A 20 -2.79 4.41 -3.19
N VAL A 21 -3.89 4.05 -3.84
CA VAL A 21 -4.97 3.25 -3.29
C VAL A 21 -5.16 2.01 -4.15
N GLU A 22 -5.03 0.86 -3.51
CA GLU A 22 -5.16 -0.42 -4.16
C GLU A 22 -6.25 -1.27 -3.48
N PHE A 23 -7.13 -1.89 -4.25
CA PHE A 23 -8.14 -2.82 -3.74
C PHE A 23 -7.83 -4.24 -4.12
N GLN A 24 -7.85 -5.11 -3.11
CA GLN A 24 -7.42 -6.48 -3.20
C GLN A 24 -8.53 -7.45 -2.77
N GLY A 25 -8.92 -8.32 -3.71
CA GLY A 25 -9.81 -9.46 -3.47
C GLY A 25 -9.05 -10.75 -3.14
N ARG A 26 -9.71 -11.90 -3.30
CA ARG A 26 -9.10 -13.24 -3.06
C ARG A 26 -8.14 -13.70 -4.16
N THR A 27 -8.20 -13.12 -5.35
CA THR A 27 -7.52 -13.63 -6.55
C THR A 27 -6.62 -12.55 -7.16
N THR A 28 -5.34 -12.53 -6.80
CA THR A 28 -4.30 -11.86 -7.58
C THR A 28 -3.04 -12.71 -7.68
N HIS A 29 -2.40 -12.67 -8.84
CA HIS A 29 -1.22 -13.50 -9.14
C HIS A 29 0.05 -13.01 -8.44
N ARG A 30 0.27 -11.69 -8.35
CA ARG A 30 1.47 -11.13 -7.70
C ARG A 30 1.16 -10.71 -6.26
N PRO A 31 2.04 -11.04 -5.29
CA PRO A 31 1.89 -10.60 -3.90
C PRO A 31 1.84 -9.06 -3.76
N MET A 32 0.95 -8.56 -2.89
CA MET A 32 0.76 -7.12 -2.64
C MET A 32 2.05 -6.38 -2.33
N LYS A 33 2.89 -6.97 -1.46
CA LYS A 33 4.17 -6.38 -1.08
C LYS A 33 5.03 -5.94 -2.25
N TRP A 34 5.07 -6.73 -3.31
CA TRP A 34 5.89 -6.43 -4.49
C TRP A 34 5.22 -5.45 -5.44
N ARG A 35 3.89 -5.49 -5.55
CA ARG A 35 3.15 -4.53 -6.36
C ARG A 35 3.28 -3.12 -5.78
N VAL A 36 3.10 -2.98 -4.48
CA VAL A 36 3.24 -1.70 -3.79
C VAL A 36 4.67 -1.17 -3.88
N LEU A 37 5.69 -2.04 -3.74
CA LEU A 37 7.09 -1.64 -3.90
C LEU A 37 7.36 -1.08 -5.30
N ASP A 38 6.91 -1.75 -6.36
CA ASP A 38 7.07 -1.24 -7.73
C ASP A 38 6.39 0.13 -7.90
N THR A 39 5.17 0.29 -7.38
CA THR A 39 4.48 1.59 -7.43
C THR A 39 5.24 2.67 -6.66
N MET A 40 5.83 2.34 -5.50
CA MET A 40 6.70 3.26 -4.74
C MET A 40 7.89 3.72 -5.56
N LEU A 41 8.56 2.80 -6.26
CA LEU A 41 9.70 3.13 -7.11
C LEU A 41 9.27 4.05 -8.25
N CYS A 42 8.20 3.70 -8.98
CA CYS A 42 7.68 4.52 -10.07
C CYS A 42 7.29 5.94 -9.61
N LEU A 43 6.65 6.06 -8.43
CA LEU A 43 6.28 7.37 -7.88
C LEU A 43 7.49 8.16 -7.37
N GLY A 44 8.47 7.50 -6.76
CA GLY A 44 9.70 8.11 -6.30
C GLY A 44 10.52 8.70 -7.45
N GLU A 45 10.56 8.01 -8.58
CA GLU A 45 11.22 8.48 -9.81
C GLU A 45 10.43 9.58 -10.52
N GLY A 46 9.12 9.38 -10.71
CA GLY A 46 8.29 10.32 -11.47
C GLY A 46 7.92 11.60 -10.72
N GLN A 47 7.87 11.55 -9.39
CA GLN A 47 7.45 12.66 -8.52
C GLN A 47 8.36 12.79 -7.28
N PRO A 48 9.66 13.06 -7.48
CA PRO A 48 10.64 13.08 -6.39
C PRO A 48 10.28 14.13 -5.32
N GLY A 49 10.46 13.77 -4.06
CA GLY A 49 10.20 14.64 -2.91
C GLY A 49 8.72 14.77 -2.51
N ARG A 50 7.77 14.23 -3.28
CA ARG A 50 6.37 14.21 -2.86
C ARG A 50 6.11 13.18 -1.78
N THR A 51 5.41 13.59 -0.74
CA THR A 51 4.87 12.66 0.27
C THR A 51 3.85 11.74 -0.38
N CYS A 52 4.06 10.43 -0.25
CA CYS A 52 3.19 9.40 -0.78
C CYS A 52 2.61 8.54 0.35
N TYR A 53 1.30 8.33 0.32
CA TYR A 53 0.60 7.36 1.15
C TYR A 53 0.20 6.17 0.30
N HIS A 54 0.56 4.95 0.73
CA HIS A 54 0.17 3.71 0.06
C HIS A 54 -0.86 3.00 0.95
N LEU A 55 -2.04 2.74 0.39
CA LEU A 55 -3.18 2.13 1.08
C LEU A 55 -3.65 0.91 0.32
N VAL A 56 -3.74 -0.22 1.02
CA VAL A 56 -4.25 -1.48 0.47
C VAL A 56 -5.54 -1.86 1.19
N PHE A 57 -6.63 -1.93 0.43
CA PHE A 57 -7.95 -2.32 0.89
C PHE A 57 -8.21 -3.79 0.60
N TYR A 58 -8.30 -4.62 1.63
CA TYR A 58 -8.74 -6.00 1.51
C TYR A 58 -10.26 -6.08 1.58
N THR A 59 -10.87 -6.50 0.47
CA THR A 59 -12.33 -6.47 0.28
C THR A 59 -13.00 -7.81 0.59
N GLY A 60 -12.29 -8.93 0.46
CA GLY A 60 -12.82 -10.27 0.73
C GLY A 60 -12.67 -10.71 2.18
N ARG A 61 -13.58 -11.53 2.69
CA ARG A 61 -13.48 -12.14 4.04
C ARG A 61 -12.12 -12.86 4.21
N ASN A 62 -11.42 -12.55 5.30
CA ASN A 62 -10.07 -13.03 5.63
C ASN A 62 -8.95 -12.63 4.65
N ALA A 63 -9.23 -11.82 3.62
CA ALA A 63 -8.18 -11.35 2.71
C ALA A 63 -7.21 -10.45 3.49
N GLY A 64 -5.91 -10.65 3.28
CA GLY A 64 -4.85 -9.88 3.95
C GLY A 64 -4.77 -10.08 5.47
N ARG A 65 -5.41 -11.12 6.03
CA ARG A 65 -5.42 -11.39 7.48
C ARG A 65 -4.01 -11.45 8.08
N ASN A 66 -3.06 -12.01 7.33
CA ASN A 66 -1.68 -12.18 7.77
C ASN A 66 -0.72 -11.19 7.09
N ASP A 67 -1.23 -10.18 6.38
CA ASP A 67 -0.36 -9.15 5.80
C ASP A 67 0.07 -8.18 6.93
N PRO A 68 1.38 -8.05 7.23
CA PRO A 68 1.89 -7.17 8.28
C PRO A 68 1.92 -5.69 7.87
N GLY A 69 1.87 -5.38 6.58
CA GLY A 69 1.95 -4.02 6.04
C GLY A 69 3.34 -3.40 6.08
N VAL A 70 4.33 -4.10 6.64
CA VAL A 70 5.74 -3.72 6.68
C VAL A 70 6.56 -4.91 6.21
N TYR A 71 7.52 -4.64 5.34
CA TYR A 71 8.36 -5.66 4.72
C TYR A 71 9.81 -5.25 4.77
N GLN A 72 10.67 -6.24 4.98
CA GLN A 72 12.10 -6.08 5.12
C GLN A 72 12.79 -7.17 4.29
N VAL A 73 13.91 -6.81 3.68
CA VAL A 73 14.84 -7.75 3.04
C VAL A 73 16.20 -7.54 3.66
N TYR A 74 16.85 -8.65 3.98
CA TYR A 74 18.16 -8.71 4.60
C TYR A 74 19.16 -9.33 3.63
N ASP A 75 20.43 -8.94 3.74
CA ASP A 75 21.52 -9.64 3.08
C ASP A 75 21.87 -10.96 3.81
N PRO A 76 22.79 -11.79 3.27
CA PRO A 76 23.22 -13.02 3.94
C PRO A 76 23.89 -12.83 5.31
N ASP A 77 24.43 -11.63 5.58
CA ASP A 77 25.07 -11.28 6.85
C ASP A 77 24.05 -10.79 7.89
N GLY A 78 22.78 -10.65 7.49
CA GLY A 78 21.69 -10.20 8.35
C GLY A 78 21.49 -8.69 8.41
N ASN A 79 22.15 -7.91 7.55
CA ASN A 79 21.94 -6.46 7.48
C ASN A 79 20.66 -6.12 6.70
N LEU A 80 19.89 -5.14 7.19
CA LEU A 80 18.71 -4.65 6.50
C LEU A 80 19.11 -3.84 5.26
N ILE A 81 18.72 -4.32 4.06
CA ILE A 81 19.04 -3.65 2.79
C ILE A 81 17.85 -2.95 2.14
N LEU A 82 16.63 -3.35 2.48
CA LEU A 82 15.42 -2.74 1.94
C LEU A 82 14.29 -2.86 2.97
N THR A 83 13.57 -1.76 3.17
CA THR A 83 12.35 -1.70 3.96
C THR A 83 11.29 -0.89 3.23
N TRP A 84 10.05 -1.35 3.28
CA TRP A 84 8.91 -0.59 2.77
C TRP A 84 7.64 -0.95 3.54
N SER A 85 6.68 -0.05 3.52
CA SER A 85 5.43 -0.23 4.26
C SER A 85 4.25 0.44 3.58
N TYR A 86 3.07 -0.11 3.82
CA TYR A 86 1.81 0.45 3.38
C TYR A 86 0.73 0.24 4.44
N ARG A 87 -0.25 1.13 4.43
CA ARG A 87 -1.38 1.04 5.35
C ARG A 87 -2.35 -0.02 4.84
N ILE A 88 -2.67 -0.97 5.71
CA ILE A 88 -3.66 -2.00 5.44
C ILE A 88 -5.01 -1.59 5.99
N ILE A 89 -6.04 -1.76 5.16
CA ILE A 89 -7.43 -1.58 5.55
C ILE A 89 -8.18 -2.87 5.22
N ARG A 90 -8.66 -3.57 6.25
CA ARG A 90 -9.43 -4.81 6.10
C ARG A 90 -10.92 -4.49 6.20
N LEU A 91 -11.60 -4.37 5.07
CA LEU A 91 -13.01 -3.99 5.06
C LEU A 91 -13.91 -5.00 5.79
N TRP A 92 -13.50 -6.27 5.85
CA TRP A 92 -14.21 -7.32 6.57
C TRP A 92 -14.06 -7.24 8.10
N GLU A 93 -13.19 -6.38 8.63
CA GLU A 93 -13.06 -6.07 10.06
C GLU A 93 -13.88 -4.82 10.45
N ILE A 94 -14.31 -4.03 9.46
CA ILE A 94 -15.08 -2.81 9.68
C ILE A 94 -16.54 -3.16 9.86
N ARG A 95 -17.12 -2.72 10.97
CA ARG A 95 -18.58 -2.81 11.17
C ARG A 95 -19.26 -1.65 10.43
N PRO A 96 -20.36 -1.91 9.71
CA PRO A 96 -21.17 -0.81 9.19
C PRO A 96 -21.64 0.06 10.36
N MET A 97 -21.61 1.38 10.17
CA MET A 97 -22.31 2.29 11.06
C MET A 97 -23.81 2.12 10.78
N ASN A 98 -24.56 1.76 11.83
CA ASN A 98 -26.02 1.75 11.83
C ASN A 98 -26.55 3.19 11.93
#